data_AF-E9J469-F1
#
_entry.id   AF-E9J469-F1
#
_cell.length_a   1.000
_cell.length_b   1.000
_cell.length_c   1.000
_cell.angle_alpha   90.00
_cell.angle_beta   90.00
_cell.angle_gamma   90.00
#
_symmetry.space_group_name_H-M   'P 1'
#
loop_
_entity.id
_entity.type
_entity.pdbx_description
1 polymer ?
#
loop_
_entity_poly.entity_id
_entity_poly.type
_entity_poly.pdbx_seq_one_letter_code
_entity_poly.pdbx_strand_id
1 'polypeptide(L)'
;AGKGCQELKQLVKQPFCNWKKSLETFKSHENLEYHKKSLLDYESASLITTKKQDMISVQINKQRKEEAERNRKYLKPIIETILLCGRQGLSLRGHRDDGRIDPQIDPEQNDGNFRALLRFKIRDDKELCHLFQIQNKTILYTSKTTQNKIIEVCNSLILKKLISRIKDSGFFSILVDETTDIASNEQMSLCIRIFNNQTMHIEELFLQFYTIHDLTGEGLANSILKAVMELGLDPMKIRGQGYDGAASMSGNFNGVKAHILKKYPLAKYVHCTAHVLNLAISDSCKMKEIKHCMGIISKI
;
A
#
# COMPACT_ATOMS: atom_id res chain seq x y z
N ALA A 1 10.76 15.65 -53.60
CA ALA A 1 10.08 16.89 -54.04
C ALA A 1 10.23 17.93 -52.93
N GLY A 2 10.23 19.23 -53.24
CA GLY A 2 10.25 20.26 -52.19
C GLY A 2 9.05 20.10 -51.27
N LYS A 3 9.22 20.30 -49.95
CA LYS A 3 8.08 20.40 -49.02
C LYS A 3 7.19 21.55 -49.50
N GLY A 4 5.91 21.29 -49.77
CA GLY A 4 4.94 22.31 -50.21
C GLY A 4 4.75 22.44 -51.73
N CYS A 5 5.00 21.38 -52.52
CA CYS A 5 4.78 21.36 -53.98
C CYS A 5 5.57 22.40 -54.80
N GLN A 6 6.54 23.09 -54.20
CA GLN A 6 7.43 24.02 -54.89
C GLN A 6 8.54 23.25 -55.65
N GLU A 7 8.78 23.62 -56.90
CA GLU A 7 9.82 23.00 -57.73
C GLU A 7 11.23 23.41 -57.27
N LEU A 8 12.10 22.41 -57.07
CA LEU A 8 13.51 22.62 -56.72
C LEU A 8 14.32 22.80 -58.02
N LYS A 9 14.69 24.04 -58.34
CA LYS A 9 15.43 24.40 -59.58
C LYS A 9 16.85 24.89 -59.27
N GLN A 10 17.17 26.12 -59.68
CA GLN A 10 18.46 26.77 -59.46
C GLN A 10 18.72 26.99 -57.95
N LEU A 11 19.99 26.94 -57.53
CA LEU A 11 20.46 27.07 -56.13
C LEU A 11 20.21 25.87 -55.21
N VAL A 12 19.51 24.83 -55.69
CA VAL A 12 19.32 23.58 -54.95
C VAL A 12 19.80 22.37 -55.75
N LYS A 13 19.32 22.23 -57.00
CA LYS A 13 19.62 21.07 -57.85
C LYS A 13 20.42 21.41 -59.10
N GLN A 14 20.34 22.66 -59.57
CA GLN A 14 21.01 23.12 -60.76
C GLN A 14 22.02 24.23 -60.42
N PRO A 15 23.18 24.25 -61.10
CA PRO A 15 24.16 25.31 -60.92
C PRO A 15 23.56 26.65 -61.34
N PHE A 16 23.87 27.68 -60.57
CA PHE A 16 23.43 29.04 -60.88
C PHE A 16 24.44 29.71 -61.83
N CYS A 17 24.02 29.97 -63.07
CA CYS A 17 24.90 30.52 -64.11
C CYS A 17 24.58 31.99 -64.47
N ASN A 18 23.44 32.53 -64.03
CA ASN A 18 22.96 33.86 -64.45
C ASN A 18 23.26 34.96 -63.42
N TRP A 19 24.53 35.32 -63.28
CA TRP A 19 25.00 36.28 -62.28
C TRP A 19 24.42 37.70 -62.42
N LYS A 20 23.97 38.09 -63.62
CA LYS A 20 23.33 39.40 -63.87
C LYS A 20 22.00 39.58 -63.14
N LYS A 21 21.29 38.49 -62.81
CA LYS A 21 20.01 38.50 -62.07
C LYS A 21 20.12 37.86 -60.68
N SER A 22 21.34 37.78 -60.15
CA SER A 22 21.64 37.14 -58.86
C SER A 22 20.79 37.66 -57.72
N LEU A 23 20.77 38.97 -57.48
CA LEU A 23 20.06 39.59 -56.36
C LEU A 23 18.55 39.32 -56.37
N GLU A 24 17.92 39.40 -57.54
CA GLU A 24 16.48 39.11 -57.70
C GLU A 24 16.18 37.63 -57.45
N THR A 25 17.03 36.75 -57.98
CA THR A 25 16.89 35.30 -57.83
C THR A 25 17.11 34.85 -56.38
N PHE A 26 18.08 35.46 -55.68
CA PHE A 26 18.35 35.18 -54.27
C PHE A 26 17.19 35.63 -53.38
N LYS A 27 16.67 36.86 -53.58
CA LYS A 27 15.49 37.34 -52.84
C LYS A 27 14.25 36.48 -53.07
N SER A 28 14.06 35.99 -54.30
CA SER A 28 12.99 35.06 -54.61
C SER A 28 13.20 33.71 -53.90
N HIS A 29 14.43 33.17 -53.92
CA HIS A 29 14.78 31.91 -53.27
C HIS A 29 14.63 31.95 -51.75
N GLU A 30 15.10 33.01 -51.09
CA GLU A 30 14.97 33.22 -49.65
C GLU A 30 13.49 33.21 -49.19
N ASN A 31 12.60 33.66 -50.06
CA ASN A 31 11.16 33.69 -49.79
C ASN A 31 10.44 32.35 -50.03
N LEU A 32 11.12 31.34 -50.57
CA LEU A 32 10.55 30.01 -50.79
C LEU A 32 10.35 29.27 -49.46
N GLU A 33 9.23 28.57 -49.35
CA GLU A 33 8.80 27.87 -48.12
C GLU A 33 9.80 26.80 -47.69
N TYR A 34 10.37 26.07 -48.65
CA TYR A 34 11.37 25.06 -48.33
C TYR A 34 12.67 25.67 -47.79
N HIS A 35 13.05 26.86 -48.25
CA HIS A 35 14.24 27.56 -47.77
C HIS A 35 14.04 28.00 -46.32
N LYS A 36 12.92 28.70 -46.04
CA LYS A 36 12.54 29.11 -44.68
C LYS A 36 12.46 27.93 -43.71
N LYS A 37 11.85 26.82 -44.11
CA LYS A 37 11.78 25.60 -43.29
C LYS A 37 13.15 24.99 -43.04
N SER A 38 14.01 24.95 -44.05
CA SER A 38 15.37 24.42 -43.89
C SER A 38 16.21 25.31 -42.96
N LEU A 39 16.01 26.63 -43.00
CA LEU A 39 16.65 27.58 -42.09
C LEU A 39 16.18 27.34 -40.65
N LEU A 40 14.87 27.20 -40.42
CA LEU A 40 14.30 26.90 -39.11
C LEU A 40 14.77 25.54 -38.56
N ASP A 41 14.84 24.53 -39.43
CA ASP A 41 15.36 23.20 -39.08
C ASP A 41 16.85 23.30 -38.68
N TYR A 42 17.65 24.08 -39.42
CA TYR A 42 19.05 24.35 -39.11
C TYR A 42 19.22 25.13 -37.79
N GLU A 43 18.46 26.20 -37.57
CA GLU A 43 18.50 26.98 -36.33
C GLU A 43 18.17 26.10 -35.13
N SER A 44 17.12 25.29 -35.24
CA SER A 44 16.73 24.33 -34.19
C SER A 44 17.82 23.29 -33.92
N ALA A 45 18.42 22.72 -34.98
CA ALA A 45 19.52 21.76 -34.86
C ALA A 45 20.79 22.41 -34.30
N SER A 46 21.08 23.65 -34.67
CA SER A 46 22.23 24.43 -34.20
C SER A 46 22.10 24.75 -32.71
N LEU A 47 20.91 25.15 -32.24
CA LEU A 47 20.65 25.36 -30.81
C LEU A 47 20.85 24.08 -29.97
N ILE A 48 20.46 22.92 -30.51
CA ILE A 48 20.69 21.61 -29.89
C ILE A 48 22.18 21.26 -29.87
N THR A 49 22.86 21.41 -31.02
CA THR A 49 24.28 21.04 -31.18
C THR A 49 25.20 21.92 -30.33
N THR A 50 24.86 23.20 -30.21
CA THR A 50 25.58 24.17 -29.36
C THR A 50 25.19 24.09 -27.88
N LYS A 51 24.35 23.11 -27.48
CA LYS A 51 23.85 22.91 -26.10
C LYS A 51 23.14 24.13 -25.50
N LYS A 52 22.64 25.04 -26.33
CA LYS A 52 21.82 26.17 -25.87
C LYS A 52 20.39 25.74 -25.53
N GLN A 53 19.93 24.63 -26.13
CA GLN A 53 18.63 24.05 -25.87
C GLN A 53 18.68 22.52 -25.92
N ASP A 54 18.02 21.85 -24.99
CA ASP A 54 17.90 20.38 -24.99
C ASP A 54 17.01 19.89 -26.14
N MET A 55 17.23 18.66 -26.62
CA MET A 55 16.30 18.00 -27.53
C MET A 55 14.90 17.90 -26.94
N ILE A 56 13.85 17.96 -27.77
CA ILE A 56 12.44 17.86 -27.34
C ILE A 56 12.21 16.58 -26.52
N SER A 57 12.80 15.45 -26.92
CA SER A 57 12.71 14.19 -26.17
C SER A 57 13.28 14.29 -24.75
N VAL A 58 14.38 15.02 -24.58
CA VAL A 58 15.02 15.29 -23.28
C VAL A 58 14.15 16.22 -22.45
N GLN A 59 13.58 17.27 -23.06
CA GLN A 59 12.66 18.19 -22.39
C GLN A 59 11.40 17.46 -21.87
N ILE A 60 10.79 16.60 -22.69
CA ILE A 60 9.62 15.79 -22.29
C ILE A 60 9.99 14.85 -21.14
N ASN A 61 11.14 14.17 -21.22
CA ASN A 61 11.61 13.30 -20.15
C ASN A 61 11.88 14.07 -18.85
N LYS A 62 12.47 15.26 -18.95
CA LYS A 62 12.71 16.16 -17.82
C LYS A 62 11.39 16.57 -17.16
N GLN A 63 10.40 16.99 -17.95
CA GLN A 63 9.09 17.37 -17.44
C GLN A 63 8.37 16.20 -16.76
N ARG A 64 8.41 14.99 -17.35
CA ARG A 64 7.85 13.78 -16.72
C ARG A 64 8.52 13.45 -15.39
N LYS A 65 9.85 13.62 -15.31
CA LYS A 65 10.60 13.41 -14.07
C LYS A 65 10.18 14.42 -13.00
N GLU A 66 10.09 15.69 -13.35
CA GLU A 66 9.65 16.77 -12.44
C GLU A 66 8.21 16.54 -11.94
N GLU A 67 7.31 16.06 -12.80
CA GLU A 67 5.95 15.69 -12.42
C GLU A 67 5.93 14.50 -11.45
N ALA A 68 6.73 13.45 -11.72
CA ALA A 68 6.83 12.30 -10.83
C ALA A 68 7.39 12.69 -9.44
N GLU A 69 8.39 13.56 -9.39
CA GLU A 69 8.96 14.08 -8.15
C GLU A 69 7.93 14.92 -7.38
N ARG A 70 7.18 15.78 -8.08
CA ARG A 70 6.08 16.55 -7.48
C ARG A 70 4.99 15.64 -6.91
N ASN A 71 4.58 14.61 -7.64
CA ASN A 71 3.58 13.64 -7.17
C ASN A 71 4.07 12.84 -5.96
N ARG A 72 5.36 12.48 -5.91
CA ARG A 72 5.97 11.84 -4.73
C ARG A 72 5.98 12.77 -3.52
N LYS A 73 6.33 14.04 -3.70
CA LYS A 73 6.25 15.06 -2.64
C LYS A 73 4.82 15.18 -2.09
N TYR A 74 3.81 15.13 -2.97
CA TYR A 74 2.40 15.17 -2.57
C TYR A 74 1.93 13.91 -1.83
N LEU A 75 2.31 12.72 -2.30
CA LEU A 75 1.89 11.45 -1.72
C LEU A 75 2.54 11.15 -0.36
N LYS A 76 3.77 11.62 -0.15
CA LYS A 76 4.53 11.36 1.08
C LYS A 76 3.74 11.73 2.36
N PRO A 77 3.22 12.95 2.54
CA PRO A 77 2.47 13.30 3.75
C PRO A 77 1.18 12.50 3.91
N ILE A 78 0.53 12.11 2.81
CA ILE A 78 -0.68 11.27 2.82
C ILE A 78 -0.34 9.88 3.40
N ILE A 79 0.70 9.23 2.86
CA ILE A 79 1.14 7.90 3.32
C ILE A 79 1.57 7.97 4.79
N GLU A 80 2.38 8.97 5.16
CA GLU A 80 2.85 9.14 6.54
C GLU A 80 1.70 9.35 7.53
N THR A 81 0.64 10.07 7.12
CA THR A 81 -0.55 10.28 7.95
C THR A 81 -1.33 8.98 8.12
N ILE A 82 -1.52 8.20 7.05
CA ILE A 82 -2.18 6.88 7.13
C ILE A 82 -1.39 5.94 8.04
N LEU A 83 -0.06 5.91 7.92
CA LEU A 83 0.81 5.12 8.78
C LEU A 83 0.72 5.57 10.25
N LEU A 84 0.65 6.88 10.51
CA LEU A 84 0.46 7.40 11.86
C LEU A 84 -0.87 6.93 12.45
N CYS A 85 -1.97 7.08 11.69
CA CYS A 85 -3.29 6.61 12.13
C CYS A 85 -3.26 5.11 12.44
N GLY A 86 -2.69 4.29 11.54
CA GLY A 86 -2.57 2.84 11.75
C GLY A 86 -1.73 2.47 12.99
N ARG A 87 -0.60 3.15 13.21
CA ARG A 87 0.27 2.88 14.37
C ARG A 87 -0.37 3.26 15.72
N GLN A 88 -1.23 4.27 15.72
CA GLN A 88 -1.89 4.78 16.93
C GLN A 88 -3.29 4.19 17.13
N GLY A 89 -3.77 3.31 16.23
CA GLY A 89 -5.13 2.79 16.29
C GLY A 89 -6.21 3.85 16.05
N LEU A 90 -5.89 4.94 15.35
CA LEU A 90 -6.83 6.02 15.06
C LEU A 90 -7.67 5.67 13.83
N SER A 91 -8.98 5.87 13.94
CA SER A 91 -9.87 5.79 12.79
C SER A 91 -9.51 6.86 11.75
N LEU A 92 -9.52 6.52 10.46
CA LEU A 92 -9.19 7.46 9.39
C LEU A 92 -10.35 8.41 9.08
N ARG A 93 -11.56 7.86 8.97
CA ARG A 93 -12.74 8.52 8.38
C ARG A 93 -13.56 9.29 9.40
N GLY A 94 -14.11 10.42 8.98
CA GLY A 94 -15.16 11.18 9.67
C GLY A 94 -16.53 10.95 9.04
N HIS A 95 -17.56 11.64 9.55
CA HIS A 95 -18.92 11.54 8.98
C HIS A 95 -19.02 12.16 7.58
N ARG A 96 -18.22 13.20 7.30
CA ARG A 96 -18.13 13.89 6.00
C ARG A 96 -16.66 14.13 5.67
N ASP A 97 -16.02 13.17 5.00
CA ASP A 97 -14.57 13.18 4.71
C ASP A 97 -14.22 13.33 3.21
N ASP A 98 -15.22 13.62 2.37
CA ASP A 98 -15.05 13.82 0.94
C ASP A 98 -14.60 15.25 0.56
N GLY A 99 -14.05 15.38 -0.64
CA GLY A 99 -13.67 16.67 -1.22
C GLY A 99 -12.27 17.16 -0.87
N ARG A 100 -11.98 18.40 -1.26
CA ARG A 100 -10.65 19.00 -1.17
C ARG A 100 -10.26 19.25 0.29
N ILE A 101 -8.97 19.13 0.58
CA ILE A 101 -8.38 19.54 1.85
C ILE A 101 -7.69 20.87 1.63
N ASP A 102 -8.17 21.92 2.29
CA ASP A 102 -7.45 23.19 2.39
C ASP A 102 -6.60 23.17 3.67
N PRO A 103 -5.26 23.29 3.58
CA PRO A 103 -4.37 23.39 4.72
C PRO A 103 -4.69 24.52 5.71
N GLN A 104 -5.24 25.63 5.19
CA GLN A 104 -5.38 26.89 5.92
C GLN A 104 -6.77 27.09 6.51
N ILE A 105 -7.76 26.31 6.07
CA ILE A 105 -9.13 26.41 6.53
C ILE A 105 -9.47 25.16 7.34
N ASP A 106 -9.74 25.37 8.63
CA ASP A 106 -10.29 24.31 9.45
C ASP A 106 -11.79 24.15 9.18
N PRO A 107 -12.30 22.91 9.07
CA PRO A 107 -13.69 22.66 8.77
C PRO A 107 -14.57 23.01 9.97
N GLU A 108 -15.78 23.49 9.70
CA GLU A 108 -16.79 23.79 10.75
C GLU A 108 -17.23 22.52 11.50
N GLN A 109 -17.10 21.35 10.88
CA GLN A 109 -17.45 20.05 11.43
C GLN A 109 -16.26 19.10 11.35
N ASN A 110 -16.21 18.12 12.26
CA ASN A 110 -15.16 17.10 12.27
C ASN A 110 -15.21 16.24 10.99
N ASP A 111 -14.18 16.35 10.15
CA ASP A 111 -14.03 15.62 8.89
C ASP A 111 -13.09 14.40 9.01
N GLY A 112 -12.74 13.98 10.23
CA GLY A 112 -12.00 12.76 10.52
C GLY A 112 -10.51 12.95 10.80
N ASN A 113 -9.92 12.01 11.53
CA ASN A 113 -8.54 12.13 12.02
C ASN A 113 -7.54 12.22 10.87
N PHE A 114 -7.74 11.49 9.77
CA PHE A 114 -6.85 11.55 8.61
C PHE A 114 -6.73 12.97 8.07
N ARG A 115 -7.86 13.66 7.86
CA ARG A 115 -7.90 15.00 7.27
C ARG A 115 -7.35 16.04 8.24
N ALA A 116 -7.69 15.93 9.52
CA ALA A 116 -7.16 16.80 10.57
C ALA A 116 -5.63 16.69 10.70
N LEU A 117 -5.10 15.46 10.79
CA LEU A 117 -3.66 15.21 10.90
C LEU A 117 -2.91 15.61 9.64
N LEU A 118 -3.51 15.39 8.46
CA LEU A 118 -2.90 15.81 7.20
C LEU A 118 -2.81 17.33 7.12
N ARG A 119 -3.88 18.07 7.48
CA ARG A 119 -3.85 19.55 7.58
C ARG A 119 -2.77 20.01 8.55
N PHE A 120 -2.71 19.43 9.74
CA PHE A 120 -1.68 19.74 10.73
C PHE A 120 -0.26 19.57 10.16
N LYS A 121 -0.02 18.48 9.44
CA LYS A 121 1.29 18.17 8.85
C LYS A 121 1.72 19.13 7.73
N ILE A 122 0.78 19.59 6.91
CA ILE A 122 1.08 20.41 5.73
C ILE A 122 1.00 21.92 5.99
N ARG A 123 0.37 22.35 7.10
CA ARG A 123 0.10 23.76 7.42
C ARG A 123 1.36 24.62 7.47
N ASP A 124 2.42 24.11 8.11
CA ASP A 124 3.65 24.88 8.34
C ASP A 124 4.66 24.75 7.18
N ASP A 125 4.44 23.82 6.25
CA ASP A 125 5.29 23.63 5.08
C ASP A 125 4.73 24.43 3.89
N LYS A 126 5.38 25.56 3.57
CA LYS A 126 4.95 26.44 2.48
C LYS A 126 4.89 25.74 1.12
N GLU A 127 5.83 24.84 0.83
CA GLU A 127 5.84 24.11 -0.44
C GLU A 127 4.66 23.13 -0.52
N LEU A 128 4.44 22.35 0.54
CA LEU A 128 3.32 21.40 0.61
C LEU A 128 1.98 22.12 0.63
N CYS A 129 1.83 23.18 1.43
CA CYS A 129 0.62 23.98 1.49
C CYS A 129 0.24 24.49 0.09
N HIS A 130 1.19 25.10 -0.62
CA HIS A 130 1.00 25.55 -1.99
C HIS A 130 0.67 24.39 -2.95
N LEU A 131 1.32 23.23 -2.80
CA LEU A 131 1.07 22.06 -3.63
C LEU A 131 -0.37 21.53 -3.47
N PHE A 132 -0.90 21.51 -2.24
CA PHE A 132 -2.29 21.15 -1.95
C PHE A 132 -3.28 22.24 -2.39
N GLN A 133 -2.86 23.51 -2.49
CA GLN A 133 -3.66 24.65 -2.98
C GLN A 133 -3.66 24.81 -4.52
N ILE A 134 -2.65 24.32 -5.24
CA ILE A 134 -2.60 24.42 -6.71
C ILE A 134 -3.29 23.25 -7.42
N GLN A 135 -3.38 22.07 -6.80
CA GLN A 135 -3.82 20.88 -7.53
C GLN A 135 -5.16 21.06 -8.25
N ASN A 136 -5.13 20.74 -9.55
CA ASN A 136 -6.29 20.71 -10.45
C ASN A 136 -7.35 19.74 -9.92
N LYS A 137 -8.63 20.08 -10.17
CA LYS A 137 -9.85 19.43 -9.66
C LYS A 137 -9.96 17.90 -9.88
N THR A 138 -9.06 17.29 -10.65
CA THR A 138 -9.26 15.96 -11.25
C THR A 138 -8.54 14.82 -10.52
N ILE A 139 -7.47 15.06 -9.75
CA ILE A 139 -6.67 13.96 -9.13
C ILE A 139 -6.44 14.24 -7.65
N LEU A 140 -7.32 13.71 -6.79
CA LEU A 140 -7.19 13.77 -5.34
C LEU A 140 -6.73 12.42 -4.79
N TYR A 141 -5.48 12.34 -4.31
CA TYR A 141 -4.96 11.15 -3.62
C TYR A 141 -5.45 10.99 -2.17
N THR A 142 -6.35 11.87 -1.73
CA THR A 142 -6.92 11.90 -0.38
C THR A 142 -8.24 11.14 -0.26
N SER A 143 -8.78 10.63 -1.37
CA SER A 143 -10.04 9.88 -1.39
C SER A 143 -9.97 8.59 -0.57
N LYS A 144 -11.11 8.14 -0.05
CA LYS A 144 -11.24 6.85 0.64
C LYS A 144 -10.72 5.66 -0.16
N THR A 145 -10.92 5.68 -1.49
CA THR A 145 -10.43 4.64 -2.40
C THR A 145 -8.91 4.62 -2.45
N THR A 146 -8.27 5.80 -2.50
CA THR A 146 -6.81 5.90 -2.49
C THR A 146 -6.23 5.52 -1.14
N GLN A 147 -6.87 5.95 -0.04
CA GLN A 147 -6.47 5.55 1.31
C GLN A 147 -6.48 4.02 1.46
N ASN A 148 -7.55 3.34 1.04
CA ASN A 148 -7.64 1.89 1.06
C ASN A 148 -6.53 1.21 0.23
N LYS A 149 -6.25 1.71 -0.99
CA LYS A 149 -5.13 1.21 -1.80
C LYS A 149 -3.77 1.37 -1.12
N ILE A 150 -3.55 2.49 -0.43
CA ILE A 150 -2.32 2.70 0.33
C ILE A 150 -2.23 1.69 1.48
N ILE A 151 -3.33 1.45 2.20
CA ILE A 151 -3.39 0.45 3.28
C ILE A 151 -3.08 -0.96 2.75
N GLU A 152 -3.65 -1.35 1.62
CA GLU A 152 -3.36 -2.64 0.96
C GLU A 152 -1.88 -2.78 0.59
N VAL A 153 -1.28 -1.73 0.03
CA VAL A 153 0.17 -1.71 -0.27
C VAL A 153 0.98 -1.84 1.02
N CYS A 154 0.64 -1.10 2.07
CA CYS A 154 1.29 -1.21 3.37
C CYS A 154 1.19 -2.63 3.93
N ASN A 155 0.01 -3.25 3.89
CA ASN A 155 -0.21 -4.62 4.32
C ASN A 155 0.70 -5.59 3.55
N SER A 156 0.72 -5.51 2.21
CA SER A 156 1.57 -6.39 1.39
C SER A 156 3.06 -6.27 1.72
N LEU A 157 3.55 -5.05 2.00
CA LEU A 157 4.94 -4.80 2.36
C LEU A 157 5.29 -5.33 3.75
N ILE A 158 4.38 -5.17 4.71
CA ILE A 158 4.54 -5.69 6.07
C ILE A 158 4.54 -7.21 6.03
N LEU A 159 3.53 -7.83 5.41
CA LEU A 159 3.44 -9.28 5.24
C LEU A 159 4.69 -9.85 4.57
N LYS A 160 5.16 -9.25 3.47
CA LYS A 160 6.39 -9.69 2.80
C LYS A 160 7.59 -9.74 3.74
N LYS A 161 7.75 -8.74 4.61
CA LYS A 161 8.83 -8.71 5.62
C LYS A 161 8.64 -9.78 6.69
N LEU A 162 7.42 -9.95 7.21
CA LEU A 162 7.11 -10.95 8.23
C LEU A 162 7.32 -12.38 7.69
N ILE A 163 6.85 -12.67 6.48
CA ILE A 163 7.03 -13.96 5.81
C ILE A 163 8.51 -14.25 5.57
N SER A 164 9.33 -13.26 5.19
CA SER A 164 10.78 -13.43 5.09
C SER A 164 11.37 -13.89 6.42
N ARG A 165 11.03 -13.20 7.53
CA ARG A 165 11.52 -13.56 8.87
C ARG A 165 11.10 -14.98 9.29
N ILE A 166 9.87 -15.38 8.98
CA ILE A 166 9.36 -16.73 9.28
C ILE A 166 10.16 -17.77 8.48
N LYS A 167 10.43 -17.51 7.20
CA LYS A 167 11.25 -18.40 6.36
C LYS A 167 12.68 -18.52 6.88
N ASP A 168 13.27 -17.42 7.32
CA ASP A 168 14.64 -17.37 7.89
C ASP A 168 14.75 -18.15 9.21
N SER A 169 13.66 -18.23 9.99
CA SER A 169 13.59 -19.07 11.21
C SER A 169 13.59 -20.57 10.92
N GLY A 170 13.24 -20.99 9.71
CA GLY A 170 13.21 -22.39 9.27
C GLY A 170 11.99 -23.19 9.73
N PHE A 171 11.60 -23.10 11.00
CA PHE A 171 10.42 -23.76 11.57
C PHE A 171 9.55 -22.77 12.34
N PHE A 172 8.25 -23.05 12.44
CA PHE A 172 7.32 -22.15 13.10
C PHE A 172 6.17 -22.89 13.78
N SER A 173 5.49 -22.20 14.70
CA SER A 173 4.23 -22.67 15.28
C SER A 173 3.09 -21.74 14.88
N ILE A 174 1.91 -22.32 14.67
CA ILE A 174 0.69 -21.58 14.33
C ILE A 174 -0.09 -21.29 15.62
N LEU A 175 -0.52 -20.04 15.77
CA LEU A 175 -1.38 -19.57 16.84
C LEU A 175 -2.64 -18.99 16.18
N VAL A 176 -3.81 -19.53 16.52
CA VAL A 176 -5.08 -19.14 15.91
C VAL A 176 -6.11 -18.93 17.00
N ASP A 177 -6.86 -17.84 16.86
CA ASP A 177 -7.97 -17.52 17.75
C ASP A 177 -9.18 -17.11 16.92
N GLU A 178 -10.36 -17.57 17.34
CA GLU A 178 -11.64 -17.27 16.70
C GLU A 178 -12.24 -16.02 17.33
N THR A 179 -12.72 -15.11 16.49
CA THR A 179 -13.33 -13.85 16.92
C THR A 179 -14.54 -13.54 16.06
N THR A 180 -15.55 -12.90 16.63
CA THR A 180 -16.69 -12.38 15.85
C THR A 180 -16.45 -10.91 15.55
N ASP A 181 -16.58 -10.52 14.28
CA ASP A 181 -16.46 -9.11 13.87
C ASP A 181 -17.70 -8.29 14.26
N ILE A 182 -17.60 -6.96 14.09
CA ILE A 182 -18.68 -6.01 14.44
C ILE A 182 -19.96 -6.28 13.61
N ALA A 183 -19.84 -6.91 12.45
CA ALA A 183 -20.95 -7.28 11.57
C ALA A 183 -21.47 -8.70 11.84
N SER A 184 -21.06 -9.34 12.94
CA SER A 184 -21.42 -10.72 13.32
C SER A 184 -20.90 -11.80 12.37
N ASN A 185 -19.89 -11.51 11.56
CA ASN A 185 -19.19 -12.54 10.78
C ASN A 185 -18.04 -13.12 11.59
N GLU A 186 -17.83 -14.43 11.45
CA GLU A 186 -16.74 -15.12 12.13
C GLU A 186 -15.42 -14.96 11.38
N GLN A 187 -14.37 -14.64 12.14
CA GLN A 187 -13.02 -14.43 11.64
C GLN A 187 -12.02 -15.16 12.52
N MET A 188 -10.97 -15.70 11.91
CA MET A 188 -9.81 -16.21 12.63
C MET A 188 -8.66 -15.21 12.54
N SER A 189 -8.01 -14.96 13.67
CA SER A 189 -6.70 -14.34 13.70
C SER A 189 -5.64 -15.40 13.41
N LEU A 190 -4.71 -15.13 12.49
CA LEU A 190 -3.54 -15.99 12.28
C LEU A 190 -2.28 -15.29 12.78
N CYS A 191 -1.69 -15.87 13.81
CA CYS A 191 -0.40 -15.49 14.36
C CYS A 191 0.61 -16.64 14.16
N ILE A 192 1.88 -16.30 13.93
CA ILE A 192 2.97 -17.26 13.82
C ILE A 192 3.98 -16.99 14.92
N ARG A 193 4.32 -18.04 15.69
CA ARG A 193 5.40 -17.99 16.67
C ARG A 193 6.67 -18.60 16.07
N ILE A 194 7.76 -17.84 16.10
CA ILE A 194 9.07 -18.25 15.58
C ILE A 194 10.18 -18.06 16.62
N PHE A 195 11.31 -18.71 16.42
CA PHE A 195 12.55 -18.42 17.13
C PHE A 195 13.45 -17.59 16.22
N ASN A 196 13.67 -16.32 16.57
CA ASN A 196 14.50 -15.45 15.77
C ASN A 196 15.98 -15.73 16.07
N ASN A 197 16.66 -16.36 15.11
CA ASN A 197 18.08 -16.72 15.22
C ASN A 197 19.03 -15.51 15.37
N GLN A 198 18.60 -14.31 14.98
CA GLN A 198 19.43 -13.10 15.09
C GLN A 198 19.32 -12.47 16.47
N THR A 199 18.10 -12.37 17.02
CA THR A 199 17.87 -11.75 18.33
C THR A 199 17.94 -12.77 19.47
N MET A 200 17.96 -14.07 19.16
CA MET A 200 17.91 -15.18 20.13
C MET A 200 16.66 -15.16 21.02
N HIS A 201 15.55 -14.61 20.51
CA HIS A 201 14.28 -14.50 21.23
C HIS A 201 13.13 -15.14 20.44
N ILE A 202 12.10 -15.58 21.19
CA ILE A 202 10.83 -16.00 20.62
C ILE A 202 10.05 -14.74 20.19
N GLU A 203 9.47 -14.79 19.01
CA GLU A 203 8.65 -13.72 18.47
C GLU A 203 7.30 -14.25 18.03
N GLU A 204 6.25 -13.46 18.29
CA GLU A 204 4.90 -13.72 17.82
C GLU A 204 4.52 -12.67 16.79
N LEU A 205 4.22 -13.14 15.58
CA LEU A 205 3.99 -12.31 14.42
C LEU A 205 2.53 -12.47 14.01
N PHE A 206 1.71 -11.46 14.29
CA PHE A 206 0.38 -11.35 13.72
C PHE A 206 0.49 -11.15 12.21
N LEU A 207 -0.25 -11.95 11.44
CA LEU A 207 -0.24 -11.88 9.98
C LEU A 207 -1.51 -11.21 9.46
N GLN A 208 -2.66 -11.86 9.61
CA GLN A 208 -3.92 -11.33 9.11
C GLN A 208 -5.11 -12.01 9.78
N PHE A 209 -6.27 -11.35 9.68
CA PHE A 209 -7.56 -11.99 9.88
C PHE A 209 -8.02 -12.69 8.58
N TYR A 210 -8.68 -13.83 8.74
CA TYR A 210 -9.33 -14.55 7.66
C TYR A 210 -10.79 -14.76 8.01
N THR A 211 -11.69 -14.46 7.08
CA THR A 211 -13.10 -14.78 7.21
C THR A 211 -13.28 -16.29 7.14
N ILE A 212 -14.05 -16.84 8.08
CA ILE A 212 -14.37 -18.26 8.12
C ILE A 212 -15.85 -18.44 7.81
N HIS A 213 -16.15 -19.48 7.03
CA HIS A 213 -17.52 -19.87 6.71
C HIS A 213 -17.91 -21.23 7.31
N ASP A 214 -16.93 -22.09 7.60
CA ASP A 214 -17.12 -23.42 8.18
C ASP A 214 -16.35 -23.54 9.49
N LEU A 215 -17.11 -23.66 10.58
CA LEU A 215 -16.65 -23.67 11.97
C LEU A 215 -16.45 -25.09 12.51
N THR A 216 -16.61 -26.09 11.67
CA THR A 216 -16.22 -27.45 12.03
C THR A 216 -14.70 -27.52 12.16
N GLY A 217 -14.20 -28.43 12.99
CA GLY A 217 -12.74 -28.59 13.17
C GLY A 217 -12.01 -28.96 11.87
N GLU A 218 -12.69 -29.61 10.91
CA GLU A 218 -12.14 -29.86 9.58
C GLU A 218 -12.10 -28.58 8.72
N GLY A 219 -13.21 -27.83 8.67
CA GLY A 219 -13.31 -26.56 7.93
C GLY A 219 -12.27 -25.53 8.38
N LEU A 220 -12.11 -25.39 9.70
CA LEU A 220 -11.10 -24.54 10.32
C LEU A 220 -9.68 -25.01 10.00
N ALA A 221 -9.39 -26.31 10.14
CA ALA A 221 -8.06 -26.84 9.81
C ALA A 221 -7.69 -26.60 8.34
N ASN A 222 -8.64 -26.78 7.43
CA ASN A 222 -8.43 -26.53 6.00
C ASN A 222 -8.23 -25.03 5.73
N SER A 223 -8.98 -24.16 6.40
CA SER A 223 -8.84 -22.70 6.29
C SER A 223 -7.48 -22.22 6.79
N ILE A 224 -7.01 -22.74 7.94
CA ILE A 224 -5.68 -22.44 8.49
C ILE A 224 -4.57 -22.88 7.52
N LEU A 225 -4.63 -24.12 7.03
CA LEU A 225 -3.60 -24.62 6.11
C LEU A 225 -3.61 -23.86 4.78
N LYS A 226 -4.79 -23.51 4.27
CA LYS A 226 -4.95 -22.68 3.07
C LYS A 226 -4.31 -21.31 3.28
N ALA A 227 -4.61 -20.64 4.40
CA ALA A 227 -4.02 -19.35 4.74
C ALA A 227 -2.48 -19.40 4.79
N VAL A 228 -1.91 -20.42 5.45
CA VAL A 228 -0.45 -20.64 5.49
C VAL A 228 0.14 -20.81 4.09
N MET A 229 -0.51 -21.60 3.22
CA MET A 229 -0.05 -21.82 1.84
C MET A 229 -0.18 -20.57 0.97
N GLU A 230 -1.26 -19.79 1.10
CA GLU A 230 -1.46 -18.52 0.37
C GLU A 230 -0.41 -17.46 0.72
N LEU A 231 0.07 -17.48 1.97
CA LEU A 231 1.20 -16.66 2.42
C LEU A 231 2.56 -17.18 1.93
N GLY A 232 2.57 -18.31 1.21
CA GLY A 232 3.77 -18.93 0.65
C GLY A 232 4.66 -19.56 1.72
N LEU A 233 4.09 -19.98 2.85
CA LEU A 233 4.76 -20.77 3.89
C LEU A 233 4.52 -22.26 3.65
N ASP A 234 5.52 -23.08 3.97
CA ASP A 234 5.44 -24.53 3.85
C ASP A 234 4.84 -25.16 5.12
N PRO A 235 3.65 -25.78 5.06
CA PRO A 235 3.05 -26.45 6.21
C PRO A 235 3.92 -27.57 6.82
N MET A 236 4.83 -28.18 6.05
CA MET A 236 5.76 -29.20 6.59
C MET A 236 6.73 -28.63 7.63
N LYS A 237 6.88 -27.31 7.70
CA LYS A 237 7.72 -26.60 8.68
C LYS A 237 6.98 -26.29 9.99
N ILE A 238 5.70 -26.62 10.10
CA ILE A 238 4.93 -26.42 11.33
C ILE A 238 5.44 -27.39 12.42
N ARG A 239 5.75 -26.87 13.61
CA ARG A 239 6.21 -27.63 14.78
C ARG A 239 5.35 -27.46 16.02
N GLY A 240 4.42 -26.51 16.00
CA GLY A 240 3.45 -26.31 17.06
C GLY A 240 2.15 -25.76 16.53
N GLN A 241 1.06 -26.03 17.25
CA GLN A 241 -0.25 -25.45 17.04
C GLN A 241 -0.83 -25.03 18.39
N GLY A 242 -1.29 -23.78 18.52
CA GLY A 242 -1.73 -23.21 19.79
C GLY A 242 -3.06 -22.49 19.66
N TYR A 243 -4.13 -23.11 20.19
CA TYR A 243 -5.51 -22.64 20.11
C TYR A 243 -6.24 -22.88 21.44
N ASP A 244 -7.51 -22.45 21.52
CA ASP A 244 -8.36 -22.65 22.69
C ASP A 244 -8.85 -24.10 22.86
N GLY A 245 -9.60 -24.31 23.95
CA GLY A 245 -10.12 -25.62 24.34
C GLY A 245 -11.44 -26.00 23.68
N ALA A 246 -11.97 -25.21 22.73
CA ALA A 246 -13.23 -25.51 22.09
C ALA A 246 -13.19 -26.88 21.40
N ALA A 247 -14.33 -27.56 21.31
CA ALA A 247 -14.40 -28.90 20.72
C ALA A 247 -13.97 -28.91 19.25
N SER A 248 -14.30 -27.85 18.50
CA SER A 248 -13.86 -27.60 17.12
C SER A 248 -12.34 -27.44 17.02
N MET A 249 -11.68 -26.86 18.01
CA MET A 249 -10.23 -26.61 18.00
C MET A 249 -9.43 -27.78 18.57
N SER A 250 -9.71 -28.16 19.81
CA SER A 250 -8.90 -29.09 20.62
C SER A 250 -9.38 -30.55 20.59
N GLY A 251 -10.50 -30.83 19.92
CA GLY A 251 -11.12 -32.15 19.83
C GLY A 251 -10.14 -33.25 19.40
N ASN A 252 -10.20 -34.40 20.06
CA ASN A 252 -9.24 -35.49 19.85
C ASN A 252 -9.42 -36.24 18.52
N PHE A 253 -10.61 -36.18 17.92
CA PHE A 253 -10.93 -36.90 16.68
C PHE A 253 -11.24 -35.97 15.51
N ASN A 254 -12.09 -34.97 15.75
CA ASN A 254 -12.63 -34.08 14.71
C ASN A 254 -12.29 -32.60 14.96
N GLY A 255 -11.37 -32.31 15.88
CA GLY A 255 -10.91 -30.94 16.13
C GLY A 255 -9.76 -30.55 15.19
N VAL A 256 -9.50 -29.25 15.03
CA VAL A 256 -8.37 -28.71 14.27
C VAL A 256 -7.06 -29.42 14.65
N LYS A 257 -6.86 -29.59 15.96
CA LYS A 257 -5.75 -30.33 16.56
C LYS A 257 -5.55 -31.68 15.88
N ALA A 258 -6.61 -32.49 15.79
CA ALA A 258 -6.55 -33.84 15.25
C ALA A 258 -6.27 -33.85 13.75
N HIS A 259 -6.94 -32.97 12.99
CA HIS A 259 -6.77 -32.88 11.54
C HIS A 259 -5.35 -32.43 11.14
N ILE A 260 -4.82 -31.41 11.80
CA ILE A 260 -3.45 -30.92 11.54
C ILE A 260 -2.41 -31.94 12.00
N LEU A 261 -2.57 -32.55 13.18
CA LEU A 261 -1.62 -33.55 13.68
C LEU A 261 -1.58 -34.81 12.80
N LYS A 262 -2.71 -35.21 12.22
CA LYS A 262 -2.78 -36.32 11.26
C LYS A 262 -1.96 -36.05 9.99
N LYS A 263 -1.98 -34.83 9.47
CA LYS A 263 -1.22 -34.42 8.27
C LYS A 263 0.23 -34.07 8.59
N TYR A 264 0.48 -33.46 9.75
CA TYR A 264 1.78 -32.96 10.19
C TYR A 264 2.07 -33.43 11.62
N PRO A 265 2.57 -34.67 11.81
CA PRO A 265 2.73 -35.29 13.14
C PRO A 265 3.67 -34.57 14.11
N LEU A 266 4.51 -33.68 13.58
CA LEU A 266 5.43 -32.84 14.34
C LEU A 266 4.79 -31.53 14.85
N ALA A 267 3.59 -31.17 14.39
CA ALA A 267 2.86 -29.98 14.83
C ALA A 267 2.17 -30.23 16.18
N LYS A 268 2.94 -30.16 17.28
CA LYS A 268 2.41 -30.49 18.62
C LYS A 268 1.42 -29.44 19.11
N TYR A 269 0.32 -29.90 19.70
CA TYR A 269 -0.71 -29.03 20.23
C TYR A 269 -0.36 -28.52 21.63
N VAL A 270 -0.56 -27.22 21.83
CA VAL A 270 -0.49 -26.54 23.13
C VAL A 270 -1.81 -25.83 23.36
N HIS A 271 -2.43 -26.10 24.50
CA HIS A 271 -3.68 -25.45 24.88
C HIS A 271 -3.43 -24.01 25.32
N CYS A 272 -4.28 -23.08 24.89
CA CYS A 272 -4.17 -21.66 25.25
C CYS A 272 -4.21 -21.46 26.77
N THR A 273 -3.10 -20.96 27.34
CA THR A 273 -2.97 -20.75 28.79
C THR A 273 -3.91 -19.65 29.30
N ALA A 274 -4.14 -18.61 28.50
CA ALA A 274 -5.11 -17.55 28.85
C ALA A 274 -6.52 -18.12 28.98
N HIS A 275 -6.92 -19.02 28.08
CA HIS A 275 -8.20 -19.71 28.15
C HIS A 275 -8.28 -20.64 29.37
N VAL A 276 -7.21 -21.41 29.65
CA VAL A 276 -7.14 -22.24 30.88
C VAL A 276 -7.32 -21.41 32.14
N LEU A 277 -6.63 -20.27 32.23
CA LEU A 277 -6.73 -19.37 33.37
C LEU A 277 -8.15 -18.82 33.50
N ASN A 278 -8.75 -18.36 32.40
CA ASN A 278 -10.11 -17.87 32.39
C ASN A 278 -11.12 -18.94 32.83
N LEU A 279 -10.97 -20.19 32.38
CA LEU A 279 -11.79 -21.31 32.82
C LEU A 279 -11.63 -21.57 34.32
N ALA A 280 -10.40 -21.57 34.84
CA ALA A 280 -10.14 -21.78 36.27
C ALA A 280 -10.76 -20.66 37.13
N ILE A 281 -10.66 -19.41 36.69
CA ILE A 281 -11.29 -18.26 37.36
C ILE A 281 -12.82 -18.38 37.30
N SER A 282 -13.38 -18.65 36.13
CA SER A 282 -14.82 -18.82 35.92
C SER A 282 -15.40 -19.95 36.77
N ASP A 283 -14.68 -21.07 36.90
CA ASP A 283 -15.09 -22.18 37.75
C ASP A 283 -15.02 -21.82 39.24
N SER A 284 -13.97 -21.12 39.67
CA SER A 284 -13.84 -20.60 41.04
C SER A 284 -14.99 -19.66 41.39
N CYS A 285 -15.44 -18.82 40.46
CA CYS A 285 -16.59 -17.93 40.64
C CYS A 285 -17.94 -18.66 40.86
N LYS A 286 -18.02 -19.97 40.60
CA LYS A 286 -19.22 -20.77 40.92
C LYS A 286 -19.32 -21.12 42.41
N MET A 287 -18.23 -20.99 43.17
CA MET A 287 -18.26 -21.13 44.63
C MET A 287 -19.25 -20.14 45.25
N LYS A 288 -20.07 -20.61 46.19
CA LYS A 288 -21.17 -19.80 46.75
C LYS A 288 -20.65 -18.51 47.41
N GLU A 289 -19.53 -18.61 48.10
CA GLU A 289 -18.89 -17.52 48.84
C GLU A 289 -18.44 -16.42 47.88
N ILE A 290 -17.76 -16.79 46.80
CA ILE A 290 -17.29 -15.85 45.77
C ILE A 290 -18.48 -15.25 45.03
N LYS A 291 -19.47 -16.07 44.66
CA LYS A 291 -20.69 -15.62 43.98
C LYS A 291 -21.48 -14.61 44.81
N HIS A 292 -21.61 -14.83 46.12
CA HIS A 292 -22.24 -13.86 47.03
C HIS A 292 -21.45 -12.56 47.11
N CYS A 293 -20.12 -12.64 47.26
CA CYS A 293 -19.24 -11.47 47.29
C CYS A 293 -19.36 -10.64 46.00
N MET A 294 -19.24 -11.28 44.83
CA MET A 294 -19.37 -10.64 43.53
C MET A 294 -20.75 -10.02 43.32
N GLY A 295 -21.82 -10.68 43.80
CA GLY A 295 -23.19 -10.15 43.74
C GLY A 295 -23.45 -8.95 44.66
N ILE A 296 -22.64 -8.77 45.72
CA ILE A 296 -22.64 -7.56 46.55
C ILE A 296 -21.86 -6.46 45.84
N ILE A 297 -20.65 -6.76 45.34
CA ILE A 297 -19.80 -5.80 44.63
C ILE A 297 -20.51 -5.23 43.41
N SER A 298 -21.23 -6.04 42.63
CA SER A 298 -21.95 -5.57 41.44
C SER A 298 -23.14 -4.64 41.73
N LYS A 299 -23.54 -4.50 42.99
CA LYS A 299 -24.63 -3.62 43.43
C LYS A 299 -24.13 -2.30 44.03
N ILE A 300 -22.82 -2.18 44.26
CA ILE A 300 -22.13 -0.94 44.65
C ILE A 300 -21.76 -0.19 43.38
#